data_AF-A0A2D8A8K5-F1
#
_entry.id   AF-A0A2D8A8K5-F1
#
_cell.length_a   1.000
_cell.length_b   1.000
_cell.length_c   1.000
_cell.angle_alpha   90.00
_cell.angle_beta   90.00
_cell.angle_gamma   90.00
#
_symmetry.space_group_name_H-M   'P 1'
#
loop_
_entity.id
_entity.type
_entity.pdbx_description
1 polymer ?
#
loop_
_entity_poly.entity_id
_entity_poly.type
_entity_poly.pdbx_seq_one_letter_code
_entity_poly.pdbx_strand_id
1 'polypeptide(L)'
;MATPIFVTAASIAAELHQAMLEAKGLALTAKNARALAVRAGSKTVGFKAITHFIDELASDIIRQSQYINGVSEGLSQHAVALWRAALAAEKFDWIAHQHDHNLSSLQSAMHQSRQQREELSAALTRGLRELEQQLEEGDKHIRTANLIATSSKVEAASAGDFRNQLEVIAQNITDTADKIRKHLSKARNLLSQKQNYA
;
A
#
# COMPACT_ATOMS: atom_id res chain seq x y z
N MET A 1 -1.33 -19.17 -18.96
CA MET A 1 -2.54 -19.16 -18.11
C MET A 1 -2.62 -17.81 -17.42
N ALA A 2 -3.74 -17.09 -17.56
CA ALA A 2 -3.89 -15.78 -16.92
C ALA A 2 -3.97 -15.94 -15.39
N THR A 3 -3.12 -15.24 -14.64
CA THR A 3 -3.13 -15.28 -13.18
C THR A 3 -4.52 -14.85 -12.68
N PRO A 4 -5.17 -15.60 -11.78
CA PRO A 4 -6.48 -15.21 -11.29
C PRO A 4 -6.46 -13.84 -10.61
N ILE A 5 -7.56 -13.09 -10.72
CA ILE A 5 -7.66 -11.73 -10.15
C ILE A 5 -7.40 -11.72 -8.64
N PHE A 6 -7.78 -12.79 -7.94
CA PHE A 6 -7.57 -12.94 -6.51
C PHE A 6 -6.09 -13.10 -6.13
N VAL A 7 -5.31 -13.84 -6.93
CA VAL A 7 -3.86 -13.99 -6.71
C VAL A 7 -3.15 -12.66 -6.95
N THR A 8 -3.61 -11.89 -7.94
CA THR A 8 -3.07 -10.56 -8.23
C THR A 8 -3.39 -9.60 -7.09
N ALA A 9 -4.64 -9.56 -6.62
CA ALA A 9 -5.06 -8.75 -5.48
C ALA A 9 -4.29 -9.11 -4.20
N ALA A 10 -4.09 -10.40 -3.91
CA ALA A 10 -3.29 -10.85 -2.77
C ALA A 10 -1.80 -10.47 -2.91
N SER A 11 -1.24 -10.53 -4.12
CA SER A 11 0.15 -10.14 -4.38
C SER A 11 0.35 -8.63 -4.21
N ILE A 12 -0.61 -7.82 -4.70
CA ILE A 12 -0.63 -6.37 -4.48
C ILE A 12 -0.70 -6.10 -2.97
N ALA A 13 -1.66 -6.70 -2.26
CA ALA A 13 -1.79 -6.55 -0.81
C ALA A 13 -0.49 -6.88 -0.05
N ALA A 14 0.21 -7.95 -0.45
CA ALA A 14 1.49 -8.34 0.14
C ALA A 14 2.60 -7.30 -0.09
N GLU A 15 2.78 -6.78 -1.32
CA GLU A 15 3.79 -5.75 -1.61
C GLU A 15 3.50 -4.45 -0.83
N LEU A 16 2.23 -4.09 -0.65
CA LEU A 16 1.85 -2.91 0.13
C LEU A 16 2.04 -3.09 1.64
N HIS A 17 1.82 -4.30 2.14
CA HIS A 17 2.18 -4.63 3.51
C HIS A 17 3.69 -4.47 3.76
N GLN A 18 4.53 -4.86 2.80
CA GLN A 18 5.98 -4.65 2.90
C GLN A 18 6.35 -3.15 2.86
N ALA A 19 5.72 -2.36 1.98
CA ALA A 19 5.87 -0.90 1.96
C ALA A 19 5.53 -0.27 3.32
N MET A 20 4.47 -0.74 3.99
CA MET A 20 4.10 -0.29 5.34
C MET A 20 5.19 -0.60 6.38
N LEU A 21 5.81 -1.77 6.33
CA LEU A 21 6.85 -2.14 7.30
C LEU A 21 8.06 -1.19 7.18
N GLU A 22 8.46 -0.84 5.97
CA GLU A 22 9.51 0.15 5.72
C GLU A 22 9.09 1.55 6.21
N ALA A 23 7.85 1.97 5.94
CA ALA A 23 7.27 3.22 6.43
C ALA A 23 7.32 3.37 7.96
N LYS A 24 7.08 2.28 8.71
CA LYS A 24 7.24 2.28 10.17
C LYS A 24 8.69 2.54 10.60
N GLY A 25 9.67 2.03 9.85
CA GLY A 25 11.09 2.30 10.06
C GLY A 25 11.45 3.77 9.83
N LEU A 26 10.87 4.39 8.80
CA LEU A 26 11.03 5.83 8.54
C LEU A 26 10.50 6.66 9.71
N ALA A 27 9.34 6.30 10.26
CA ALA A 27 8.76 7.01 11.39
C ALA A 27 9.58 6.87 12.70
N LEU A 28 10.24 5.73 12.91
CA LEU A 28 11.18 5.58 14.02
C LEU A 28 12.40 6.49 13.84
N THR A 29 12.94 6.54 12.63
CA THR A 29 14.05 7.44 12.26
C THR A 29 13.67 8.90 12.49
N ALA A 30 12.44 9.28 12.11
CA ALA A 30 11.89 10.61 12.34
C ALA A 30 11.84 10.99 13.82
N LYS A 31 11.33 10.10 14.67
CA LYS A 31 11.29 10.32 16.13
C LYS A 31 12.68 10.48 16.73
N ASN A 32 13.64 9.65 16.29
CA ASN A 32 15.03 9.74 16.74
C ASN A 32 15.68 11.06 16.30
N ALA A 33 15.44 11.48 15.05
CA ALA A 33 15.90 12.78 14.53
C ALA A 33 15.34 13.95 15.36
N ARG A 34 14.05 13.90 15.71
CA ARG A 34 13.41 14.91 16.55
C ARG A 34 14.01 14.98 17.95
N ALA A 35 14.19 13.85 18.63
CA ALA A 35 14.81 13.80 19.94
C ALA A 35 16.23 14.41 19.92
N LEU A 36 16.96 14.20 18.83
CA LEU A 36 18.28 14.78 18.62
C LEU A 36 18.22 16.30 18.41
N ALA A 37 17.28 16.82 17.61
CA ALA A 37 17.13 18.26 17.41
C ALA A 37 16.73 19.01 18.68
N VAL A 38 15.87 18.41 19.51
CA VAL A 38 15.55 18.97 20.83
C VAL A 38 16.80 19.04 21.71
N ARG A 39 17.66 18.00 21.68
CA ARG A 39 18.94 17.99 22.41
C ARG A 39 19.96 19.00 21.89
N ALA A 40 19.96 19.29 20.59
CA ALA A 40 20.87 20.26 19.97
C ALA A 40 20.52 21.73 20.32
N GLY A 41 19.28 21.99 20.76
CA GLY A 41 18.85 23.30 21.24
C GLY A 41 18.78 24.36 20.13
N SER A 42 19.12 25.62 20.47
CA SER A 42 18.99 26.78 19.57
C SER A 42 20.11 26.91 18.53
N LYS A 43 21.13 26.04 18.53
CA LYS A 43 22.26 26.11 17.60
C LYS A 43 21.90 25.79 16.14
N THR A 44 20.65 25.38 15.88
CA THR A 44 20.25 24.80 14.61
C THR A 44 18.78 25.12 14.30
N VAL A 45 18.47 26.40 14.04
CA VAL A 45 17.09 26.83 13.69
C VAL A 45 16.55 26.07 12.47
N GLY A 46 17.40 25.81 11.45
CA GLY A 46 17.03 24.97 10.30
C GLY A 46 16.72 23.52 10.70
N PHE A 47 17.43 22.97 11.69
CA PHE A 47 17.19 21.61 12.18
C PHE A 47 15.85 21.46 12.91
N LYS A 48 15.35 22.52 13.56
CA LYS A 48 14.01 22.50 14.18
C LYS A 48 12.89 22.44 13.12
N ALA A 49 13.04 23.20 12.03
CA ALA A 49 12.08 23.18 10.93
C ALA A 49 12.09 21.82 10.20
N ILE A 50 13.28 21.29 9.93
CA ILE A 50 13.47 19.97 9.29
C ILE A 50 12.87 18.86 10.15
N THR A 51 13.12 18.87 11.46
CA THR A 51 12.58 17.82 12.34
C THR A 51 11.08 17.88 12.52
N HIS A 52 10.47 19.06 12.46
CA HIS A 52 9.02 19.19 12.43
C HIS A 52 8.43 18.59 11.14
N PHE A 53 9.01 18.93 9.99
CA PHE A 53 8.61 18.37 8.69
C PHE A 53 8.77 16.84 8.63
N ILE A 54 9.86 16.32 9.19
CA ILE A 54 10.10 14.87 9.28
C ILE A 54 9.02 14.18 10.14
N ASP A 55 8.56 14.82 11.23
CA ASP A 55 7.53 14.27 12.13
C ASP A 55 6.13 14.27 11.47
N GLU A 56 5.80 15.34 10.73
CA GLU A 56 4.57 15.42 9.93
C GLU A 56 4.56 14.35 8.83
N LEU A 57 5.64 14.27 8.06
CA LEU A 57 5.78 13.30 6.98
C LEU A 57 5.72 11.85 7.49
N ALA A 58 6.38 11.55 8.62
CA ALA A 58 6.30 10.26 9.26
C ALA A 58 4.86 9.91 9.70
N SER A 59 4.15 10.89 10.26
CA SER A 59 2.76 10.71 10.72
C SER A 59 1.81 10.46 9.54
N ASP A 60 1.98 11.19 8.44
CA ASP A 60 1.18 11.01 7.23
C ASP A 60 1.44 9.66 6.57
N ILE A 61 2.71 9.27 6.45
CA ILE A 61 3.08 7.95 5.92
C ILE A 61 2.53 6.82 6.80
N ILE A 62 2.55 6.94 8.14
CA ILE A 62 1.92 5.95 9.04
C ILE A 62 0.42 5.85 8.78
N ARG A 63 -0.28 7.00 8.79
CA ARG A 63 -1.74 7.07 8.63
C ARG A 63 -2.16 6.44 7.31
N GLN A 64 -1.47 6.82 6.24
CA GLN A 64 -1.70 6.29 4.91
C GLN A 64 -1.38 4.79 4.84
N SER A 65 -0.28 4.35 5.45
CA SER A 65 0.07 2.93 5.46
C SER A 65 -0.97 2.08 6.21
N GLN A 66 -1.51 2.59 7.32
CA GLN A 66 -2.60 1.92 8.05
C GLN A 66 -3.87 1.82 7.20
N TYR A 67 -4.21 2.90 6.49
CA TYR A 67 -5.34 2.93 5.57
C TYR A 67 -5.18 1.92 4.43
N ILE A 68 -4.03 1.95 3.74
CA ILE A 68 -3.68 1.01 2.68
C ILE A 68 -3.74 -0.44 3.17
N ASN A 69 -3.25 -0.72 4.38
CA ASN A 69 -3.29 -2.07 4.95
C ASN A 69 -4.73 -2.55 5.19
N GLY A 70 -5.61 -1.67 5.70
CA GLY A 70 -7.04 -1.99 5.87
C GLY A 70 -7.74 -2.29 4.54
N VAL A 71 -7.51 -1.45 3.52
CA VAL A 71 -8.04 -1.67 2.16
C VAL A 71 -7.50 -2.97 1.56
N SER A 72 -6.20 -3.24 1.73
CA SER A 72 -5.53 -4.44 1.22
C SER A 72 -6.02 -5.72 1.87
N GLU A 73 -6.24 -5.71 3.18
CA GLU A 73 -6.83 -6.83 3.93
C GLU A 73 -8.24 -7.12 3.44
N GLY A 74 -9.07 -6.08 3.32
CA GLY A 74 -10.40 -6.18 2.75
C GLY A 74 -10.37 -6.77 1.35
N LEU A 75 -9.49 -6.29 0.47
CA LEU A 75 -9.33 -6.80 -0.90
C LEU A 75 -8.98 -8.29 -0.92
N SER A 76 -8.09 -8.74 -0.04
CA SER A 76 -7.70 -10.17 0.05
C SER A 76 -8.88 -11.05 0.44
N GLN A 77 -9.70 -10.61 1.41
CA GLN A 77 -10.91 -11.33 1.82
C GLN A 77 -11.96 -11.37 0.69
N HIS A 78 -12.22 -10.25 0.03
CA HIS A 78 -13.16 -10.18 -1.12
C HIS A 78 -12.68 -11.05 -2.29
N ALA A 79 -11.37 -11.07 -2.54
CA ALA A 79 -10.74 -11.87 -3.58
C ALA A 79 -10.95 -13.37 -3.36
N VAL A 80 -10.76 -13.87 -2.13
CA VAL A 80 -11.02 -15.27 -1.76
C VAL A 80 -12.52 -15.59 -1.87
N ALA A 81 -13.39 -14.70 -1.38
CA ALA A 81 -14.83 -14.89 -1.49
C ALA A 81 -15.30 -14.96 -2.95
N LEU A 82 -14.77 -14.08 -3.81
CA LEU A 82 -15.07 -14.04 -5.24
C LEU A 82 -14.65 -15.35 -5.91
N TRP A 83 -13.46 -15.87 -5.58
CA TRP A 83 -12.99 -17.15 -6.10
C TRP A 83 -13.92 -18.30 -5.72
N ARG A 84 -14.35 -18.36 -4.45
CA ARG A 84 -15.31 -19.38 -3.98
C ARG A 84 -16.65 -19.27 -4.72
N ALA A 85 -17.17 -18.05 -4.88
CA ALA A 85 -18.42 -17.81 -5.60
C ALA A 85 -18.32 -18.15 -7.10
N ALA A 86 -17.18 -17.86 -7.73
CA ALA A 86 -16.92 -18.22 -9.13
C ALA A 86 -16.83 -19.74 -9.32
N LEU A 87 -16.13 -20.45 -8.43
CA LEU A 87 -16.05 -21.91 -8.47
C LEU A 87 -17.43 -22.55 -8.27
N ALA A 88 -18.22 -22.05 -7.32
CA ALA A 88 -19.59 -22.52 -7.11
C ALA A 88 -20.46 -22.31 -8.36
N ALA A 89 -20.40 -21.10 -8.96
CA ALA A 89 -21.12 -20.80 -10.19
C ALA A 89 -20.72 -21.72 -11.35
N GLU A 90 -19.42 -22.01 -11.51
CA GLU A 90 -18.92 -22.94 -12.54
C GLU A 90 -19.46 -24.36 -12.33
N LYS A 91 -19.50 -24.85 -11.09
CA LYS A 91 -20.07 -26.17 -10.78
C LYS A 91 -21.57 -26.21 -11.02
N PHE A 92 -22.28 -25.15 -10.67
CA PHE A 92 -23.71 -25.03 -10.97
C PHE A 92 -23.99 -25.00 -12.46
N ASP A 93 -23.20 -24.27 -13.25
CA ASP A 93 -23.31 -24.26 -14.70
C ASP A 93 -23.05 -25.66 -15.26
N TRP A 94 -22.03 -26.38 -14.77
CA TRP A 94 -21.77 -27.76 -15.18
C TRP A 94 -22.97 -28.70 -14.93
N ILE A 95 -23.60 -28.61 -13.75
CA ILE A 95 -24.82 -29.40 -13.43
C ILE A 95 -25.99 -29.01 -14.34
N ALA A 96 -26.14 -27.72 -14.66
CA ALA A 96 -27.19 -27.24 -15.54
C ALA A 96 -27.11 -27.84 -16.96
N HIS A 97 -25.89 -28.12 -17.44
CA HIS A 97 -25.68 -28.77 -18.74
C HIS A 97 -25.93 -30.30 -18.70
N GLN A 98 -26.04 -30.92 -17.52
CA GLN A 98 -26.31 -32.36 -17.37
C GLN A 98 -27.80 -32.72 -17.50
N HIS A 99 -28.70 -31.72 -17.66
CA HIS A 99 -30.15 -31.90 -17.84
C HIS A 99 -30.83 -32.80 -16.79
N ASP A 100 -30.42 -32.66 -15.52
CA ASP A 100 -30.97 -33.42 -14.39
C ASP A 100 -32.38 -32.92 -13.99
N HIS A 101 -33.27 -33.83 -13.58
CA HIS A 101 -34.65 -33.52 -13.20
C HIS A 101 -34.78 -32.62 -11.96
N ASN A 102 -33.74 -32.59 -11.11
CA ASN A 102 -33.74 -31.81 -9.87
C ASN A 102 -33.19 -30.37 -10.00
N LEU A 103 -32.92 -29.90 -11.22
CA LEU A 103 -32.35 -28.56 -11.48
C LEU A 103 -33.18 -27.40 -10.92
N SER A 104 -34.51 -27.55 -10.90
CA SER A 104 -35.44 -26.55 -10.35
C SER A 104 -35.22 -26.32 -8.85
N SER A 105 -34.80 -27.34 -8.10
CA SER A 105 -34.49 -27.21 -6.66
C SER A 105 -33.20 -26.40 -6.39
N LEU A 106 -32.30 -26.32 -7.37
CA LEU A 106 -31.01 -25.64 -7.26
C LEU A 106 -31.03 -24.21 -7.81
N GLN A 107 -32.04 -23.85 -8.62
CA GLN A 107 -32.12 -22.54 -9.29
C GLN A 107 -31.93 -21.34 -8.35
N SER A 108 -32.50 -21.39 -7.14
CA SER A 108 -32.35 -20.32 -6.15
C SER A 108 -30.89 -20.15 -5.71
N ALA A 109 -30.20 -21.24 -5.40
CA ALA A 109 -28.79 -21.24 -5.01
C ALA A 109 -27.88 -20.80 -6.18
N MET A 110 -28.22 -21.19 -7.42
CA MET A 110 -27.51 -20.75 -8.62
C MET A 110 -27.61 -19.23 -8.82
N HIS A 111 -28.82 -18.67 -8.68
CA HIS A 111 -29.03 -17.23 -8.78
C HIS A 111 -28.28 -16.47 -7.68
N GLN A 112 -28.35 -16.93 -6.44
CA GLN A 112 -27.62 -16.32 -5.32
C GLN A 112 -26.10 -16.35 -5.54
N SER A 113 -25.55 -17.47 -6.00
CA SER A 113 -24.11 -17.58 -6.27
C SER A 113 -23.64 -16.64 -7.38
N ARG A 114 -24.46 -16.45 -8.43
CA ARG A 114 -24.15 -15.50 -9.51
C ARG A 114 -24.22 -14.05 -9.05
N GLN A 115 -25.27 -13.69 -8.30
CA GLN A 115 -25.41 -12.35 -7.72
C GLN A 115 -24.26 -12.03 -6.77
N GLN A 116 -23.91 -12.95 -5.87
CA GLN A 116 -22.79 -12.77 -4.94
C GLN A 116 -21.46 -12.59 -5.67
N ARG A 117 -21.24 -13.31 -6.77
CA ARG A 117 -20.06 -13.15 -7.62
C ARG A 117 -19.98 -11.75 -8.23
N GLU A 118 -21.10 -11.21 -8.72
CA GLU A 118 -21.16 -9.87 -9.31
C GLU A 118 -20.89 -8.78 -8.26
N GLU A 119 -21.53 -8.88 -7.09
CA GLU A 119 -21.32 -7.96 -5.97
C GLU A 119 -19.87 -7.94 -5.49
N LEU A 120 -19.27 -9.12 -5.30
CA LEU A 120 -17.87 -9.25 -4.89
C LEU A 120 -16.89 -8.75 -5.96
N SER A 121 -17.19 -8.96 -7.24
CA SER A 121 -16.39 -8.44 -8.35
C SER A 121 -16.40 -6.91 -8.39
N ALA A 122 -17.59 -6.30 -8.21
CA ALA A 122 -17.73 -4.85 -8.14
C ALA A 122 -17.03 -4.26 -6.91
N ALA A 123 -17.13 -4.91 -5.74
CA ALA A 123 -16.41 -4.51 -4.53
C ALA A 123 -14.89 -4.57 -4.73
N LEU A 124 -14.38 -5.66 -5.30
CA LEU A 124 -12.95 -5.83 -5.59
C LEU A 124 -12.44 -4.75 -6.55
N THR A 125 -13.18 -4.46 -7.62
CA THR A 125 -12.82 -3.42 -8.60
C THR A 125 -12.76 -2.03 -7.97
N ARG A 126 -13.72 -1.69 -7.10
CA ARG A 126 -13.71 -0.42 -6.36
C ARG A 126 -12.52 -0.33 -5.42
N GLY A 127 -12.28 -1.37 -4.63
CA GLY A 127 -11.14 -1.40 -3.71
C GLY A 127 -9.78 -1.30 -4.43
N LEU A 128 -9.65 -1.90 -5.62
CA LEU A 128 -8.42 -1.79 -6.43
C LEU A 128 -8.18 -0.35 -6.93
N ARG A 129 -9.23 0.37 -7.33
CA ARG A 129 -9.12 1.79 -7.72
C ARG A 129 -8.76 2.67 -6.53
N GLU A 130 -9.41 2.45 -5.40
CA GLU A 130 -9.10 3.17 -4.16
C GLU A 130 -7.64 2.94 -3.75
N LEU A 131 -7.17 1.69 -3.87
CA LEU A 131 -5.79 1.35 -3.63
C LEU A 131 -4.86 2.12 -4.55
N GLU A 132 -5.13 2.15 -5.86
CA GLU A 132 -4.35 2.89 -6.85
C GLU A 132 -4.22 4.38 -6.49
N GLN A 133 -5.31 5.01 -6.04
CA GLN A 133 -5.29 6.40 -5.56
C GLN A 133 -4.40 6.57 -4.34
N GLN A 134 -4.45 5.62 -3.40
CA GLN A 134 -3.58 5.66 -2.22
C GLN A 134 -2.11 5.44 -2.56
N LEU A 135 -1.79 4.63 -3.58
CA LEU A 135 -0.42 4.47 -4.07
C LEU A 135 0.11 5.77 -4.68
N GLU A 136 -0.72 6.45 -5.47
CA GLU A 136 -0.36 7.74 -6.07
C GLU A 136 -0.11 8.80 -5.00
N GLU A 137 -0.93 8.84 -3.96
CA GLU A 137 -0.70 9.73 -2.82
C GLU A 137 0.59 9.34 -2.07
N GLY A 138 0.89 8.05 -1.94
CA GLY A 138 2.12 7.56 -1.33
C GLY A 138 3.36 8.02 -2.10
N ASP A 139 3.32 8.00 -3.43
CA ASP A 139 4.38 8.54 -4.28
C ASP A 139 4.64 10.04 -4.03
N LYS A 140 3.59 10.83 -3.72
CA LYS A 140 3.76 12.26 -3.36
C LYS A 140 4.50 12.40 -2.04
N HIS A 141 4.12 11.66 -1.00
CA HIS A 141 4.83 11.67 0.27
C HIS A 141 6.30 11.28 0.12
N ILE A 142 6.60 10.27 -0.70
CA ILE A 142 7.99 9.85 -0.98
C ILE A 142 8.80 10.94 -1.68
N ARG A 143 8.21 11.69 -2.62
CA ARG A 143 8.88 12.84 -3.24
C ARG A 143 9.19 13.93 -2.21
N THR A 144 8.25 14.23 -1.32
CA THR A 144 8.45 15.16 -0.21
C THR A 144 9.56 14.69 0.73
N ALA A 145 9.62 13.39 1.04
CA ALA A 145 10.66 12.81 1.87
C ALA A 145 12.06 13.03 1.28
N ASN A 146 12.22 12.83 -0.03
CA ASN A 146 13.50 13.05 -0.72
C ASN A 146 13.92 14.54 -0.75
N LEU A 147 12.96 15.45 -0.92
CA LEU A 147 13.20 16.89 -0.81
C LEU A 147 13.73 17.25 0.58
N ILE A 148 13.11 16.70 1.63
CA ILE A 148 13.52 16.91 3.02
C ILE A 148 14.89 16.29 3.29
N ALA A 149 15.17 15.08 2.77
CA ALA A 149 16.48 14.46 2.91
C ALA A 149 17.58 15.33 2.26
N THR A 150 17.31 15.90 1.08
CA THR A 150 18.22 16.81 0.39
C THR A 150 18.46 18.09 1.21
N SER A 151 17.38 18.70 1.72
CA SER A 151 17.48 19.88 2.59
C SER A 151 18.24 19.58 3.89
N SER A 152 18.01 18.39 4.48
CA SER A 152 18.73 17.91 5.66
C SER A 152 20.23 17.77 5.40
N LYS A 153 20.62 17.35 4.20
CA LYS A 153 22.03 17.22 3.80
C LYS A 153 22.71 18.59 3.62
N VAL A 154 21.98 19.57 3.10
CA VAL A 154 22.46 20.96 2.98
C VAL A 154 22.65 21.57 4.37
N GLU A 155 21.67 21.41 5.27
CA GLU A 155 21.74 21.92 6.64
C GLU A 155 22.81 21.18 7.47
N ALA A 156 23.05 19.90 7.21
CA ALA A 156 24.13 19.15 7.86
C ALA A 156 25.51 19.78 7.59
N ALA A 157 25.75 20.26 6.37
CA ALA A 157 27.00 20.89 5.99
C ALA A 157 27.30 22.16 6.83
N SER A 158 26.27 22.82 7.34
CA SER A 158 26.36 24.00 8.22
C SER A 158 26.21 23.68 9.73
N ALA A 159 25.93 22.42 10.10
CA ALA A 159 25.55 22.04 11.47
C ALA A 159 26.71 21.70 12.43
N GLY A 160 27.97 21.86 12.01
CA GLY A 160 29.15 21.64 12.85
C GLY A 160 29.16 20.24 13.50
N ASP A 161 29.12 20.19 14.83
CA ASP A 161 29.19 18.96 15.65
C ASP A 161 28.05 17.96 15.36
N PHE A 162 26.92 18.42 14.82
CA PHE A 162 25.75 17.57 14.53
C PHE A 162 25.71 17.05 13.09
N ARG A 163 26.69 17.43 12.24
CA ARG A 163 26.74 17.07 10.81
C ARG A 163 26.57 15.57 10.58
N ASN A 164 27.39 14.75 11.24
CA ASN A 164 27.40 13.30 11.01
C ASN A 164 26.04 12.66 11.36
N GLN A 165 25.38 13.15 12.39
CA GLN A 165 24.08 12.60 12.81
C GLN A 165 22.97 12.99 11.84
N LEU A 166 23.01 14.24 11.35
CA LEU A 166 22.11 14.74 10.31
C LEU A 166 22.28 14.03 8.97
N GLU A 167 23.52 13.76 8.56
CA GLU A 167 23.82 12.98 7.35
C GLU A 167 23.27 11.55 7.46
N VAL A 168 23.42 10.89 8.61
CA VAL A 168 22.86 9.56 8.85
C VAL A 168 21.33 9.57 8.79
N ILE A 169 20.68 10.59 9.37
CA ILE A 169 19.22 10.74 9.30
C ILE A 169 18.76 10.92 7.84
N ALA A 170 19.41 11.83 7.10
CA ALA A 170 19.09 12.09 5.70
C ALA A 170 19.26 10.83 4.83
N GLN A 171 20.33 10.05 5.07
CA GLN A 171 20.57 8.79 4.38
C GLN A 171 19.48 7.76 4.70
N ASN A 172 19.13 7.57 5.98
CA ASN A 172 18.08 6.64 6.38
C ASN A 172 16.71 7.00 5.79
N ILE A 173 16.38 8.29 5.70
CA ILE A 173 15.15 8.77 5.05
C ILE A 173 15.16 8.37 3.57
N THR A 174 16.26 8.63 2.87
CA THR A 174 16.42 8.32 1.44
C THR A 174 16.30 6.82 1.18
N ASP A 175 17.06 6.01 1.93
CA ASP A 175 17.10 4.56 1.76
C ASP A 175 15.72 3.93 2.01
N THR A 176 15.03 4.37 3.05
CA THR A 176 13.70 3.86 3.37
C THR A 176 12.67 4.32 2.34
N ALA A 177 12.74 5.57 1.90
CA ALA A 177 11.87 6.12 0.88
C ALA A 177 12.01 5.38 -0.47
N ASP A 178 13.24 5.00 -0.83
CA ASP A 178 13.53 4.21 -2.03
C ASP A 178 12.96 2.79 -1.95
N LYS A 179 13.05 2.14 -0.79
CA LYS A 179 12.43 0.82 -0.57
C LYS A 179 10.91 0.88 -0.68
N ILE A 180 10.27 1.87 -0.06
CA ILE A 180 8.82 2.10 -0.17
C ILE A 180 8.45 2.26 -1.65
N ARG A 181 9.15 3.13 -2.38
CA ARG A 181 8.92 3.36 -3.81
C ARG A 181 9.01 2.07 -4.63
N LYS A 182 9.97 1.20 -4.32
CA LYS A 182 10.15 -0.09 -4.98
C LYS A 182 8.93 -1.00 -4.80
N HIS A 183 8.39 -1.07 -3.58
CA HIS A 183 7.17 -1.85 -3.30
C HIS A 183 5.93 -1.24 -3.98
N LEU A 184 5.75 0.08 -3.92
CA LEU A 184 4.66 0.78 -4.62
C LEU A 184 4.71 0.56 -6.14
N SER A 185 5.91 0.63 -6.74
CA SER A 185 6.11 0.41 -8.18
C SER A 185 5.75 -1.01 -8.60
N LYS A 186 6.13 -2.02 -7.80
CA LYS A 186 5.73 -3.41 -8.06
C LYS A 186 4.23 -3.61 -7.98
N ALA A 187 3.58 -3.04 -6.94
CA ALA A 187 2.13 -3.08 -6.80
C ALA A 187 1.42 -2.46 -8.01
N ARG A 188 1.90 -1.31 -8.51
CA ARG A 188 1.38 -0.69 -9.74
C ARG A 188 1.59 -1.55 -10.99
N ASN A 189 2.75 -2.19 -11.13
CA ASN A 189 3.02 -3.08 -12.26
C ASN A 189 2.10 -4.31 -12.26
N LEU A 190 1.82 -4.88 -11.08
CA LEU A 190 0.87 -5.98 -10.93
C LEU A 190 -0.56 -5.55 -11.31
N LEU A 191 -0.92 -4.30 -10.99
CA LEU A 191 -2.21 -3.71 -11.37
C LEU A 191 -2.31 -3.46 -12.89
N SER A 192 -1.28 -2.85 -13.50
CA SER A 192 -1.28 -2.49 -14.93
C SER A 192 -1.20 -3.69 -15.85
N GLN A 193 -0.48 -4.75 -15.45
CA GLN A 193 -0.45 -6.01 -16.19
C GLN A 193 -1.83 -6.64 -16.37
N LYS A 194 -2.85 -6.25 -15.59
CA LYS A 194 -4.22 -6.75 -15.73
C LYS A 194 -5.14 -5.85 -16.54
N GLN A 195 -4.91 -4.54 -16.59
CA GLN A 195 -5.67 -3.65 -17.48
C GLN A 195 -5.45 -3.98 -18.96
N ASN A 196 -4.32 -4.59 -19.33
CA ASN A 196 -4.01 -4.99 -20.71
C ASN A 196 -4.63 -6.33 -21.15
N TYR A 197 -5.36 -7.04 -20.27
CA TYR A 197 -6.02 -8.32 -20.58
C TYR A 197 -7.52 -8.35 -20.21
N ALA A 198 -8.09 -7.18 -19.91
CA ALA A 198 -9.54 -6.97 -19.84
C ALA A 198 -10.03 -6.41 -21.18
#